data_AF-U6SPV8-F1
#
_entry.id   AF-U6SPV8-F1
#
_cell.length_a   1.000
_cell.length_b   1.000
_cell.length_c   1.000
_cell.angle_alpha   90.00
_cell.angle_beta   90.00
_cell.angle_gamma   90.00
#
_symmetry.space_group_name_H-M   'P 1'
#
loop_
_entity.id
_entity.type
_entity.pdbx_description
1 polymer ?
#
loop_
_entity_poly.entity_id
_entity_poly.type
_entity_poly.pdbx_seq_one_letter_code
_entity_poly.pdbx_strand_id
1 'polypeptide(L)'
;MQAAIIVLILGTIFILAAFLIVSEYLFKRKWGIPRGKVTMFSEERKLIYTGVEIGLLVLFILTVFIMLVIVYQANSVLLPLFNSFVMTLFFALLSVVRAVEGWKENRSERMYYHEIATVVMCLVMSAFLGLISIIYF
;
A
#
# COMPACT_ATOMS: atom_id res chain seq x y z
N MET A 1 12.10 -20.59 -13.78
CA MET A 1 11.60 -19.25 -14.19
C MET A 1 10.11 -19.25 -14.52
N GLN A 2 9.57 -20.09 -15.42
CA GLN A 2 8.13 -20.07 -15.77
C GLN A 2 7.19 -20.31 -14.57
N ALA A 3 7.49 -21.29 -13.71
CA ALA A 3 6.69 -21.56 -12.51
C ALA A 3 6.62 -20.36 -11.53
N ALA A 4 7.74 -19.64 -11.35
CA ALA A 4 7.80 -18.46 -10.47
C ALA A 4 6.86 -17.34 -10.95
N ILE A 5 6.84 -17.10 -12.27
CA ILE A 5 5.98 -16.09 -12.90
C ILE A 5 4.51 -16.47 -12.74
N ILE A 6 4.16 -17.74 -12.94
CA ILE A 6 2.80 -18.24 -12.77
C ILE A 6 2.34 -18.05 -11.31
N VAL A 7 3.18 -18.41 -10.34
CA VAL A 7 2.89 -18.22 -8.91
C VAL A 7 2.69 -16.74 -8.59
N LEU A 8 3.55 -15.85 -9.11
CA LEU A 8 3.43 -14.41 -8.89
C LEU A 8 2.11 -13.85 -9.43
N ILE A 9 1.72 -14.23 -10.64
CA ILE A 9 0.46 -13.80 -11.26
C ILE A 9 -0.74 -14.32 -10.44
N LEU A 10 -0.79 -15.62 -10.19
CA LEU A 10 -1.92 -16.24 -9.48
C LEU A 10 -2.05 -15.72 -8.04
N GLY A 11 -0.94 -15.57 -7.33
CA GLY A 11 -0.94 -15.03 -5.98
C GLY A 11 -1.36 -13.56 -5.94
N THR A 12 -0.92 -12.74 -6.90
CA THR A 12 -1.35 -11.33 -7.01
C THR A 12 -2.86 -11.25 -7.26
N ILE A 13 -3.39 -12.05 -8.19
CA ILE A 13 -4.83 -12.11 -8.49
C ILE A 13 -5.61 -12.52 -7.25
N PHE A 14 -5.13 -13.53 -6.51
CA PHE A 14 -5.78 -14.00 -5.30
C PHE A 14 -5.83 -12.93 -4.20
N ILE A 15 -4.71 -12.23 -3.95
CA ILE A 15 -4.64 -11.14 -2.97
C ILE A 15 -5.60 -10.01 -3.35
N LEU A 16 -5.63 -9.62 -4.63
CA LEU A 16 -6.55 -8.60 -5.14
C LEU A 16 -8.02 -9.01 -5.01
N ALA A 17 -8.35 -10.26 -5.34
CA ALA A 17 -9.70 -10.80 -5.21
C ALA A 17 -10.15 -10.80 -3.74
N ALA A 18 -9.29 -11.25 -2.82
CA ALA A 18 -9.56 -11.23 -1.39
C ALA A 18 -9.80 -9.80 -0.88
N PHE A 19 -8.97 -8.84 -1.29
CA PHE A 19 -9.15 -7.43 -0.96
C PHE A 19 -10.48 -6.88 -1.48
N LEU A 20 -10.85 -7.19 -2.73
CA LEU A 20 -12.12 -6.76 -3.31
C LEU A 20 -13.34 -7.36 -2.58
N ILE A 21 -13.26 -8.62 -2.16
CA ILE A 21 -14.31 -9.26 -1.36
C ILE A 21 -14.46 -8.53 -0.02
N VAL A 22 -13.37 -8.27 0.69
CA VAL A 22 -13.42 -7.56 1.97
C VAL A 22 -13.95 -6.14 1.80
N SER A 23 -13.42 -5.40 0.83
CA SER A 23 -13.72 -3.98 0.62
C SER A 23 -15.13 -3.78 0.05
N GLU A 24 -15.51 -4.48 -1.02
CA GLU A 24 -16.80 -4.21 -1.69
C GLU A 24 -17.93 -5.09 -1.22
N TYR A 25 -17.68 -6.38 -0.97
CA TYR A 25 -18.76 -7.26 -0.54
C TYR A 25 -19.01 -7.10 0.96
N LEU A 26 -17.96 -7.12 1.78
CA LEU A 26 -18.09 -7.06 3.24
C LEU A 26 -18.36 -5.64 3.74
N PHE A 27 -17.48 -4.68 3.48
CA PHE A 27 -17.63 -3.34 4.05
C PHE A 27 -18.78 -2.57 3.40
N LYS A 28 -18.81 -2.49 2.07
CA LYS A 28 -19.82 -1.70 1.37
C LYS A 28 -21.19 -2.36 1.36
N ARG A 29 -21.32 -3.62 0.92
CA ARG A 29 -22.64 -4.27 0.78
C ARG A 29 -23.18 -4.80 2.10
N LYS A 30 -22.37 -5.49 2.92
CA LYS A 30 -22.86 -6.13 4.15
C LYS A 30 -22.91 -5.17 5.33
N TRP A 31 -21.91 -4.30 5.48
CA TRP A 31 -21.81 -3.40 6.65
C TRP A 31 -22.23 -1.95 6.36
N GLY A 32 -22.54 -1.61 5.10
CA GLY A 32 -22.98 -0.27 4.72
C GLY A 32 -21.93 0.82 4.94
N ILE A 33 -20.65 0.46 5.04
CA ILE A 33 -19.56 1.40 5.25
C ILE A 33 -19.27 2.09 3.90
N PRO A 34 -19.40 3.42 3.82
CA PRO A 34 -19.11 4.15 2.60
C PRO A 34 -17.60 4.18 2.32
N ARG A 35 -17.21 4.21 1.05
CA ARG A 35 -15.85 4.57 0.66
C ARG A 35 -15.68 6.08 0.79
N GLY A 36 -14.79 6.51 1.67
CA GLY A 36 -14.42 7.93 1.79
C GLY A 36 -13.75 8.43 0.51
N LYS A 37 -14.12 9.64 0.07
CA LYS A 37 -13.47 10.36 -1.02
C LYS A 37 -12.39 11.33 -0.49
N VAL A 38 -11.70 10.98 0.59
CA VAL A 38 -10.68 11.84 1.19
C VAL A 38 -9.42 11.74 0.32
N THR A 39 -9.34 12.59 -0.70
CA THR A 39 -8.12 12.79 -1.48
C THR A 39 -7.27 13.89 -0.82
N MET A 40 -6.01 14.02 -1.23
CA MET A 40 -5.07 15.04 -0.72
C MET A 40 -5.62 16.49 -0.77
N PHE A 41 -6.65 16.73 -1.59
CA PHE A 41 -7.21 18.05 -1.89
C PHE A 41 -8.67 18.21 -1.44
N SER A 42 -9.20 17.36 -0.56
CA SER A 42 -10.52 17.61 -0.01
C SER A 42 -10.49 18.88 0.86
N GLU A 43 -11.33 19.87 0.54
CA GLU A 43 -11.33 21.20 1.18
C GLU A 43 -11.53 21.15 2.71
N GLU A 44 -12.15 20.10 3.23
CA GLU A 44 -12.40 19.91 4.67
C GLU A 44 -11.21 19.29 5.44
N ARG A 45 -10.10 18.96 4.76
CA ARG A 45 -8.97 18.25 5.38
C ARG A 45 -8.08 19.19 6.19
N LYS A 46 -7.74 18.80 7.43
CA LYS A 46 -6.77 19.55 8.24
C LYS A 46 -5.40 19.54 7.56
N LEU A 47 -4.79 20.73 7.45
CA LEU A 47 -3.48 20.95 6.81
C LEU A 47 -2.36 20.05 7.36
N ILE A 48 -2.45 19.62 8.62
CA ILE A 48 -1.47 18.72 9.25
C ILE A 48 -1.42 17.37 8.50
N TYR A 49 -2.55 16.77 8.17
CA TYR A 49 -2.58 15.47 7.48
C TYR A 49 -2.07 15.58 6.04
N THR A 50 -2.41 16.67 5.35
CA THR A 50 -1.84 16.99 4.03
C THR A 50 -0.33 17.19 4.11
N GLY A 51 0.16 17.90 5.11
CA GLY A 51 1.60 18.10 5.34
C GLY A 51 2.34 16.78 5.59
N VAL A 52 1.76 15.88 6.37
CA VAL A 52 2.33 14.54 6.61
C VAL A 52 2.38 13.71 5.33
N GLU A 53 1.33 13.71 4.51
CA GLU A 53 1.33 12.99 3.23
C GLU A 53 2.35 13.55 2.24
N ILE A 54 2.48 14.87 2.14
CA ILE A 54 3.52 15.52 1.31
C ILE A 54 4.91 15.15 1.83
N GLY A 55 5.12 15.21 3.16
CA GLY A 55 6.39 14.82 3.78
C GLY A 55 6.75 13.36 3.49
N LEU A 56 5.79 12.44 3.61
CA LEU A 56 5.96 11.04 3.26
C LEU A 56 6.29 10.86 1.77
N LEU A 57 5.61 11.59 0.88
CA LEU A 57 5.87 11.54 -0.56
C LEU A 57 7.29 12.00 -0.89
N VAL A 58 7.74 13.11 -0.31
CA VAL A 58 9.12 13.60 -0.47
C VAL A 58 10.13 12.57 0.03
N LEU A 59 9.89 11.99 1.21
CA LEU A 59 10.77 10.98 1.78
C LEU A 59 10.82 9.71 0.92
N PHE A 60 9.70 9.30 0.32
CA PHE A 60 9.65 8.21 -0.64
C PHE A 60 10.45 8.51 -1.90
N ILE A 61 10.28 9.71 -2.49
CA ILE A 61 11.05 10.14 -3.67
C ILE A 61 12.56 10.13 -3.36
N LEU A 62 12.97 10.67 -2.22
CA LEU A 62 14.36 10.66 -1.77
C LEU A 62 14.88 9.23 -1.60
N THR A 63 14.10 8.35 -1.00
CA THR A 63 14.47 6.94 -0.81
C THR A 63 14.67 6.24 -2.16
N VAL A 64 13.73 6.37 -3.09
CA VAL A 64 13.84 5.80 -4.44
C VAL A 64 15.04 6.38 -5.18
N PHE A 65 15.27 7.69 -5.08
CA PHE A 65 16.41 8.35 -5.72
C PHE A 65 17.75 7.84 -5.19
N ILE A 66 17.92 7.77 -3.86
CA ILE A 66 19.13 7.25 -3.22
C ILE A 66 19.38 5.80 -3.63
N MET A 67 18.33 4.97 -3.63
CA MET A 67 18.43 3.57 -4.07
C MET A 67 18.90 3.46 -5.52
N LEU A 68 18.32 4.27 -6.40
CA LEU A 68 18.67 4.27 -7.82
C LEU A 68 20.14 4.66 -8.02
N VAL A 69 20.64 5.65 -7.28
CA VAL A 69 22.05 6.09 -7.34
C VAL A 69 23.01 5.04 -6.76
N ILE A 70 22.73 4.49 -5.58
CA ILE A 70 23.58 3.49 -4.92
C ILE A 70 23.65 2.21 -5.76
N VAL A 71 22.52 1.76 -6.29
CA VAL A 71 22.46 0.48 -7.00
C VAL A 71 22.94 0.59 -8.44
N TYR A 72 22.82 1.76 -9.09
CA TYR A 72 23.49 2.01 -10.38
C TYR A 72 25.01 1.78 -10.28
N GLN A 73 25.61 2.01 -9.11
CA GLN A 73 27.02 1.70 -8.89
C GLN A 73 27.30 0.22 -8.56
N ALA A 74 26.30 -0.53 -8.08
CA ALA A 74 26.50 -1.88 -7.52
C ALA A 74 26.10 -3.04 -8.47
N ASN A 75 25.52 -2.79 -9.64
CA ASN A 75 25.12 -3.82 -10.63
C ASN A 75 24.36 -5.02 -10.03
N SER A 76 23.50 -4.78 -9.04
CA SER A 76 22.85 -5.86 -8.28
C SER A 76 21.47 -6.21 -8.82
N VAL A 77 21.24 -7.52 -9.02
CA VAL A 77 19.97 -8.12 -9.48
C VAL A 77 18.82 -7.93 -8.48
N LEU A 78 19.12 -7.49 -7.25
CA LEU A 78 18.17 -7.25 -6.15
C LEU A 78 17.31 -5.98 -6.32
N LEU A 79 17.65 -5.08 -7.26
CA LEU A 79 16.96 -3.79 -7.47
C LEU A 79 15.44 -3.90 -7.67
N PRO A 80 14.90 -4.78 -8.54
CA PRO A 80 13.48 -4.76 -8.88
C PRO A 80 12.59 -5.22 -7.70
N LEU A 81 13.11 -6.16 -6.92
CA LEU A 81 12.42 -6.72 -5.75
C LEU A 81 12.42 -5.74 -4.59
N PHE A 82 13.56 -5.08 -4.34
CA PHE A 82 13.66 -4.08 -3.29
C PHE A 82 12.79 -2.84 -3.58
N ASN A 83 12.74 -2.38 -4.84
CA ASN A 83 11.85 -1.29 -5.24
C ASN A 83 10.36 -1.64 -5.04
N SER A 84 9.97 -2.87 -5.35
CA SER A 84 8.58 -3.32 -5.18
C SER A 84 8.17 -3.41 -3.70
N PHE A 85 9.10 -3.85 -2.84
CA PHE A 85 8.92 -3.85 -1.39
C PHE A 85 8.79 -2.43 -0.82
N VAL A 86 9.68 -1.53 -1.21
CA VAL A 86 9.67 -0.13 -0.76
C VAL A 86 8.39 0.58 -1.21
N MET A 87 7.93 0.33 -2.44
CA MET A 87 6.65 0.89 -2.92
C MET A 87 5.46 0.40 -2.09
N THR A 88 5.35 -0.92 -1.89
CA THR A 88 4.23 -1.49 -1.13
C THR A 88 4.22 -1.02 0.32
N LEU A 89 5.39 -0.85 0.93
CA LEU A 89 5.53 -0.31 2.28
C LEU A 89 5.13 1.17 2.37
N PHE A 90 5.50 1.98 1.37
CA PHE A 90 5.08 3.37 1.28
C PHE A 90 3.55 3.51 1.21
N PHE A 91 2.89 2.73 0.34
CA PHE A 91 1.43 2.73 0.27
C PHE A 91 0.78 2.27 1.58
N ALA A 92 1.37 1.28 2.26
CA ALA A 92 0.90 0.87 3.59
C ALA A 92 0.98 2.02 4.60
N LEU A 93 2.11 2.73 4.68
CA LEU A 93 2.28 3.89 5.58
C LEU A 93 1.28 5.01 5.27
N LEU A 94 1.07 5.31 3.99
CA LEU A 94 0.13 6.32 3.55
C LEU A 94 -1.32 5.94 3.94
N SER A 95 -1.72 4.68 3.75
CA SER A 95 -3.02 4.18 4.22
C SER A 95 -3.13 4.13 5.74
N VAL A 96 -2.04 3.90 6.49
CA VAL A 96 -2.05 4.01 7.97
C VAL A 96 -2.37 5.45 8.38
N VAL A 97 -1.73 6.44 7.77
CA VAL A 97 -2.01 7.86 8.08
C VAL A 97 -3.47 8.20 7.82
N ARG A 98 -4.00 7.78 6.67
CA ARG A 98 -5.42 7.99 6.32
C ARG A 98 -6.39 7.24 7.23
N ALA A 99 -6.04 6.02 7.63
CA ALA A 99 -6.83 5.26 8.60
C ALA A 99 -6.87 5.96 9.97
N VAL A 100 -5.72 6.49 10.44
CA VAL A 100 -5.64 7.24 11.70
C VAL A 100 -6.42 8.54 11.63
N GLU A 101 -6.32 9.27 10.51
CA GLU A 101 -7.12 10.47 10.25
C GLU A 101 -8.62 10.15 10.27
N GLY A 102 -9.07 9.16 9.48
CA GLY A 102 -10.47 8.76 9.43
C GLY A 102 -10.98 8.24 10.77
N TRP A 103 -10.12 7.62 11.59
CA TRP A 103 -10.48 7.19 12.93
C TRP A 103 -10.62 8.35 13.92
N LYS A 104 -9.83 9.42 13.77
CA LYS A 104 -9.87 10.59 14.65
C LYS A 104 -10.97 11.58 14.26
N GLU A 105 -11.11 11.89 12.99
CA GLU A 105 -12.01 12.94 12.49
C GLU A 105 -13.41 12.37 12.19
N ASN A 106 -13.50 11.23 11.50
CA ASN A 106 -14.76 10.68 10.96
C ASN A 106 -15.06 9.28 11.52
N ARG A 107 -14.90 9.11 12.84
CA ARG A 107 -15.07 7.81 13.50
C ARG A 107 -16.47 7.20 13.31
N SER A 108 -17.50 8.04 13.23
CA SER A 108 -18.90 7.64 13.04
C SER A 108 -19.12 6.93 11.71
N GLU A 109 -18.46 7.38 10.65
CA GLU A 109 -18.62 6.85 9.30
C GLU A 109 -17.82 5.57 9.06
N ARG A 110 -16.87 5.25 9.94
CA ARG A 110 -16.07 4.02 9.92
C ARG A 110 -15.29 3.80 8.61
N MET A 111 -15.11 4.84 7.80
CA MET A 111 -14.42 4.76 6.50
C MET A 111 -12.97 4.26 6.62
N TYR A 112 -12.35 4.48 7.77
CA TYR A 112 -11.00 4.01 8.08
C TYR A 112 -10.82 2.49 7.95
N TYR A 113 -11.88 1.68 8.00
CA TYR A 113 -11.76 0.23 7.76
C TYR A 113 -11.30 -0.10 6.34
N HIS A 114 -11.70 0.68 5.33
CA HIS A 114 -11.21 0.50 3.96
C HIS A 114 -9.70 0.75 3.88
N GLU A 115 -9.23 1.80 4.55
CA GLU A 115 -7.80 2.10 4.62
C GLU A 115 -7.02 1.03 5.39
N ILE A 116 -7.55 0.51 6.50
CA ILE A 116 -6.95 -0.63 7.22
C ILE A 116 -6.87 -1.87 6.31
N ALA A 117 -7.91 -2.17 5.53
CA ALA A 117 -7.86 -3.28 4.58
C ALA A 117 -6.80 -3.05 3.49
N THR A 118 -6.58 -1.80 3.05
CA THR A 118 -5.49 -1.45 2.13
C THR A 118 -4.13 -1.69 2.78
N VAL A 119 -3.94 -1.29 4.05
CA VAL A 119 -2.70 -1.59 4.80
C VAL A 119 -2.43 -3.09 4.85
N VAL A 120 -3.44 -3.90 5.21
CA VAL A 120 -3.31 -5.35 5.27
C VAL A 120 -2.96 -5.93 3.90
N MET A 121 -3.63 -5.46 2.83
CA MET A 121 -3.35 -5.90 1.47
C MET A 121 -1.91 -5.56 1.04
N CYS A 122 -1.43 -4.34 1.33
CA CYS A 122 -0.06 -3.94 1.04
C CYS A 122 0.97 -4.78 1.80
N LEU A 123 0.73 -5.08 3.09
CA LEU A 123 1.61 -5.93 3.89
C LEU A 123 1.65 -7.37 3.38
N VAL A 124 0.49 -7.94 3.04
CA VAL A 124 0.40 -9.31 2.46
C VAL A 124 1.11 -9.35 1.11
N MET A 125 0.92 -8.34 0.25
CA MET A 125 1.61 -8.24 -1.03
C MET A 125 3.14 -8.13 -0.85
N SER A 126 3.58 -7.31 0.11
CA SER A 126 4.99 -7.11 0.44
C SER A 126 5.64 -8.41 0.93
N ALA A 127 4.97 -9.14 1.84
CA ALA A 127 5.42 -10.44 2.33
C ALA A 127 5.44 -11.50 1.21
N PHE A 128 4.42 -11.51 0.35
CA PHE A 128 4.35 -12.41 -0.80
C PHE A 128 5.50 -12.21 -1.79
N LEU A 129 5.77 -10.95 -2.16
CA LEU A 129 6.90 -10.60 -3.03
C LEU A 129 8.25 -10.94 -2.39
N GLY A 130 8.41 -10.68 -1.09
CA GLY A 130 9.61 -11.04 -0.34
C GLY A 130 9.82 -12.56 -0.28
N LEU A 131 8.77 -13.34 -0.02
CA LEU A 131 8.86 -14.81 -0.02
C LEU A 131 9.23 -15.36 -1.41
N ILE A 132 8.62 -14.83 -2.48
CA ILE A 132 8.97 -15.21 -3.85
C ILE A 132 10.44 -14.92 -4.13
N SER A 133 10.96 -13.77 -3.68
CA SER A 133 12.38 -13.46 -3.87
C SER A 133 13.33 -14.43 -3.19
N ILE A 134 12.97 -14.97 -2.01
CA ILE A 134 13.82 -15.93 -1.29
C ILE A 134 13.76 -17.32 -1.92
N ILE A 135 12.62 -17.71 -2.50
CA ILE A 135 12.40 -19.07 -3.01
C ILE A 135 12.95 -19.24 -4.43
N TYR A 136 12.88 -18.19 -5.25
CA TYR A 136 13.15 -18.29 -6.69
C TYR A 136 14.41 -17.54 -7.16
N PHE A 137 15.10 -16.81 -6.28
CA PHE A 137 16.38 -16.15 -6.51
C PHE A 137 17.37 -16.47 -5.39
#